data_AF-A0A3B9YUC1-F1
#
_entry.id   AF-A0A3B9YUC1-F1
#
_cell.length_a   1.000
_cell.length_b   1.000
_cell.length_c   1.000
_cell.angle_alpha   90.00
_cell.angle_beta   90.00
_cell.angle_gamma   90.00
#
_symmetry.space_group_name_H-M   'P 1'
#
loop_
_entity.id
_entity.type
_entity.pdbx_description
1 polymer ?
#
loop_
_entity_poly.entity_id
_entity_poly.type
_entity_poly.pdbx_seq_one_letter_code
_entity_poly.pdbx_strand_id
1 'polypeptide(L)' 'GPQRIFGLAGKGRIALGYDADFTIVDLKARRRIENRWIASRCGWSPYDGFEATGWPIMTMIRGRIVM' A
#
# COMPACT_ATOMS: atom_id res chain seq x y z
N GLY A 1 14.15 6.54 -3.34
CA GLY A 1 12.88 7.14 -3.72
C GLY A 1 12.63 8.34 -2.83
N PRO A 2 11.35 8.64 -2.51
CA PRO A 2 10.95 9.79 -1.71
C PRO A 2 11.71 9.94 -0.38
N GLN A 3 11.99 8.84 0.32
CA GLN A 3 12.71 8.84 1.61
C GLN A 3 14.10 9.51 1.52
N ARG A 4 14.79 9.41 0.37
CA ARG A 4 16.10 10.04 0.16
C ARG A 4 15.99 11.53 -0.13
N ILE A 5 14.95 11.93 -0.88
CA ILE A 5 14.72 13.32 -1.28
C ILE A 5 14.30 14.15 -0.06
N PHE A 6 13.45 13.59 0.80
CA PHE A 6 12.92 14.28 1.98
C PHE A 6 13.69 14.00 3.28
N GLY A 7 14.81 13.26 3.23
CA GLY A 7 15.63 12.98 4.41
C GLY A 7 14.92 12.17 5.51
N LEU A 8 13.98 11.29 5.15
CA LEU A 8 13.19 10.53 6.13
C LEU A 8 13.99 9.34 6.69
N ALA A 9 14.50 9.51 7.90
CA ALA A 9 15.17 8.45 8.64
C ALA A 9 14.21 7.27 8.92
N GLY A 10 14.72 6.04 8.80
CA GLY A 10 13.97 4.82 9.12
C GLY A 10 12.86 4.42 8.14
N LYS A 11 12.63 5.15 7.04
CA LYS A 11 11.56 4.85 6.06
C LYS A 11 12.07 4.30 4.72
N GLY A 12 11.19 3.59 4.00
CA GLY A 12 11.37 3.25 2.59
C GLY A 12 12.48 2.25 2.29
N ARG A 13 12.87 1.41 3.25
CA ARG A 13 13.81 0.30 3.09
C ARG A 13 13.48 -0.79 4.10
N ILE A 14 13.56 -2.05 3.68
CA ILE A 14 13.53 -3.21 4.56
C ILE A 14 14.98 -3.54 4.93
N ALA A 15 15.40 -3.13 6.12
CA ALA A 15 16.73 -3.36 6.65
C ALA A 15 16.71 -3.28 8.18
N LEU A 16 17.72 -3.84 8.84
CA LEU A 16 17.88 -3.73 10.28
C LEU A 16 17.93 -2.26 10.72
N GLY A 17 17.23 -1.92 11.81
CA GLY A 17 17.14 -0.56 12.34
C GLY A 17 16.14 0.37 11.65
N TYR A 18 15.41 -0.10 10.63
CA TYR A 18 14.33 0.66 9.98
C TYR A 18 12.96 0.36 10.61
N ASP A 19 12.02 1.28 10.45
CA ASP A 19 10.64 1.07 10.89
C ASP A 19 10.04 -0.13 10.14
N ALA A 20 9.29 -0.96 10.88
CA ALA A 20 8.54 -2.08 10.32
C ALA A 20 7.27 -1.58 9.59
N ASP A 21 7.51 -0.84 8.51
CA ASP A 21 6.52 -0.27 7.60
C ASP A 21 6.63 -0.95 6.24
N PHE A 22 5.71 -1.88 5.96
CA PHE A 22 5.66 -2.58 4.69
C PHE A 22 4.26 -3.10 4.39
N THR A 23 4.04 -3.42 3.13
CA THR A 23 2.79 -4.00 2.62
C THR A 23 3.11 -5.35 2.01
N ILE A 24 2.32 -6.37 2.35
CA ILE A 24 2.38 -7.68 1.70
C ILE A 24 1.46 -7.63 0.49
N VAL A 25 1.98 -8.02 -0.67
CA VAL A 25 1.26 -8.04 -1.93
C VAL A 25 1.19 -9.46 -2.45
N ASP A 26 -0.02 -9.96 -2.71
CA ASP A 26 -0.21 -11.17 -3.49
C ASP A 26 -0.09 -10.83 -4.97
N LEU A 27 1.02 -11.22 -5.59
CA LEU A 27 1.33 -10.94 -6.98
C LEU A 27 0.45 -11.70 -7.98
N LYS A 28 -0.26 -12.74 -7.54
CA LYS A 28 -1.16 -13.55 -8.39
C LYS A 28 -2.61 -13.11 -8.28
N ALA A 29 -2.97 -12.40 -7.21
CA ALA A 29 -4.32 -11.87 -7.05
C ALA A 29 -4.69 -10.94 -8.20
N ARG A 30 -5.92 -11.13 -8.71
CA ARG A 30 -6.56 -10.25 -9.69
C ARG A 30 -7.86 -9.73 -9.12
N ARG A 31 -8.06 -8.41 -9.17
CA ARG A 31 -9.29 -7.77 -8.70
C ARG A 31 -9.64 -6.58 -9.59
N ARG A 32 -10.92 -6.45 -9.93
CA ARG A 32 -11.47 -5.28 -10.58
C ARG A 32 -11.64 -4.16 -9.56
N ILE A 33 -11.07 -2.99 -9.78
CA ILE A 33 -11.28 -1.83 -8.90
C ILE A 33 -12.71 -1.32 -9.06
N GLU A 34 -13.41 -1.09 -7.94
CA GLU A 34 -14.79 -0.62 -7.95
C GLU A 34 -14.98 0.58 -7.00
N ASN A 35 -15.75 1.58 -7.41
CA ASN A 35 -16.04 2.78 -6.62
C ASN A 35 -16.65 2.45 -5.25
N ARG A 36 -17.46 1.37 -5.18
CA ARG A 36 -18.21 0.96 -3.97
C ARG A 36 -17.35 0.73 -2.71
N TRP A 37 -16.05 0.48 -2.87
CA TRP A 37 -15.15 0.21 -1.74
C TRP A 37 -14.05 1.27 -1.56
N ILE A 38 -14.09 2.36 -2.32
CA ILE A 38 -13.08 3.41 -2.23
C ILE A 38 -13.24 4.13 -0.89
N ALA A 39 -12.20 4.03 -0.04
CA ALA A 39 -12.19 4.63 1.30
C ALA A 39 -11.86 6.13 1.32
N SER A 40 -11.51 6.72 0.17
CA SER A 40 -11.27 8.16 0.09
C SER A 40 -12.58 8.95 0.27
N ARG A 41 -12.48 10.20 0.74
CA ARG A 41 -13.66 11.03 1.02
C ARG A 41 -14.55 11.30 -0.19
N CYS A 42 -14.00 11.31 -1.40
CA CYS A 42 -14.79 11.54 -2.61
C CYS A 42 -15.58 10.30 -3.05
N GLY A 43 -15.24 9.10 -2.55
CA GLY A 43 -15.97 7.87 -2.82
C GLY A 43 -15.87 7.34 -4.26
N TRP A 44 -14.93 7.86 -5.07
CA TRP A 44 -14.69 7.40 -6.43
C TRP A 44 -13.21 7.38 -6.79
N SER A 45 -12.87 6.61 -7.82
CA SER A 45 -11.52 6.49 -8.38
C SER A 45 -11.58 6.51 -9.92
N PRO A 46 -10.61 7.16 -10.61
CA PRO A 46 -10.50 7.05 -12.06
C PRO A 46 -10.17 5.62 -12.54
N TYR A 47 -9.83 4.72 -11.62
CA TYR A 47 -9.53 3.32 -11.90
C TYR A 47 -10.75 2.39 -11.77
N ASP A 48 -11.97 2.92 -11.53
CA ASP A 48 -13.18 2.11 -11.53
C ASP A 48 -13.29 1.28 -12.83
N GLY A 49 -13.53 -0.02 -12.67
CA GLY A 49 -13.58 -0.99 -13.74
C GLY A 49 -12.24 -1.60 -14.19
N PHE A 50 -11.10 -1.13 -13.68
CA PHE A 50 -9.76 -1.64 -14.04
C PHE A 50 -9.44 -2.98 -13.36
N GLU A 51 -8.98 -3.97 -14.14
CA GLU A 51 -8.50 -5.26 -13.64
C GLU A 51 -7.03 -5.18 -13.19
N ALA A 52 -6.81 -5.03 -11.88
CA ALA A 52 -5.49 -4.98 -11.30
C ALA A 52 -4.93 -6.38 -11.04
N THR A 53 -3.65 -6.60 -11.38
CA THR A 53 -2.89 -7.79 -10.97
C THR A 53 -1.84 -7.39 -9.94
N GLY A 54 -1.74 -8.15 -8.85
CA GLY A 54 -0.98 -7.75 -7.67
C GLY A 54 -1.88 -6.99 -6.71
N TRP A 55 -2.23 -7.60 -5.58
CA TRP A 55 -3.14 -6.98 -4.61
C TRP A 55 -2.53 -6.88 -3.21
N PRO A 56 -2.59 -5.71 -2.55
CA PRO A 56 -2.15 -5.58 -1.17
C PRO A 56 -3.11 -6.32 -0.24
N ILE A 57 -2.58 -7.31 0.50
CA ILE A 57 -3.38 -8.17 1.39
C ILE A 57 -3.14 -7.89 2.87
N MET A 58 -2.09 -7.14 3.19
CA MET A 58 -1.79 -6.72 4.56
C MET A 58 -0.94 -5.46 4.54
N THR A 59 -1.17 -4.53 5.46
CA THR A 59 -0.27 -3.40 5.71
C THR A 59 0.16 -3.39 7.17
N MET A 60 1.46 -3.24 7.40
CA MET A 60 2.04 -3.07 8.72
C MET A 60 2.64 -1.67 8.86
N ILE A 61 2.38 -1.01 9.98
CA ILE A 61 2.96 0.28 10.35
C ILE A 61 3.60 0.13 11.73
N ARG A 62 4.91 0.34 11.83
CA ARG A 62 5.73 0.23 13.04
C ARG A 62 5.45 -1.06 13.82
N GLY A 63 5.32 -2.18 13.10
CA GLY A 63 5.08 -3.50 13.69
C GLY A 63 3.61 -3.83 13.99
N ARG A 64 2.66 -2.94 13.68
CA ARG A 64 1.22 -3.17 13.89
C ARG A 64 0.51 -3.39 12.57
N ILE A 65 -0.32 -4.42 12.49
CA ILE A 65 -1.21 -4.66 11.34
C ILE A 65 -2.34 -3.63 11.40
N VAL A 66 -2.56 -2.93 10.30
CA VAL A 66 -3.58 -1.86 10.19
C VAL A 66 -4.60 -2.08 9.07
N MET A 67 -4.33 -3.05 8.18
CA MET A 67 -5.17 -3.50 7.08
C MET A 67 -4.79 -4.94 6.76
#